data_AF-A0AB39KM20-F1
#
_entry.id   AF-A0AB39KM20-F1
#
_cell.length_a   1.000
_cell.length_b   1.000
_cell.length_c   1.000
_cell.angle_alpha   90.00
_cell.angle_beta   90.00
_cell.angle_gamma   90.00
#
_symmetry.space_group_name_H-M   'P 1'
#
loop_
_entity.id
_entity.type
_entity.pdbx_description
1 polymer ?
#
loop_
_entity_poly.entity_id
_entity_poly.type
_entity_poly.pdbx_seq_one_letter_code
_entity_poly.pdbx_strand_id
1 'polypeptide(L)' 'MNLEPEPLVSINGVQLTNAQTVALRVAVSNYLTDLQDSDLGDDPHGKAVTKLYLARLQEVIELMHGAN' A
#
# COMPACT_ATOMS: atom_id res chain seq x y z
N MET A 1 17.38 11.29 -15.00
CA MET A 1 16.82 10.35 -14.01
C MET A 1 16.61 9.03 -14.73
N ASN A 2 17.44 8.02 -14.45
CA ASN A 2 17.04 6.65 -14.74
C ASN A 2 16.00 6.31 -13.68
N LEU A 3 14.72 6.45 -14.03
CA LEU A 3 13.66 5.90 -13.19
C LEU A 3 13.77 4.39 -13.39
N GLU A 4 14.17 3.67 -12.34
CA GLU A 4 13.95 2.24 -12.29
C GLU A 4 12.48 1.98 -12.69
N PRO A 5 12.22 0.98 -13.56
CA PRO A 5 10.88 0.73 -14.05
C PRO A 5 9.93 0.45 -12.88
N GLU A 6 8.74 1.04 -12.95
CA GLU A 6 7.69 0.83 -11.96
C GLU A 6 7.33 -0.66 -11.84
N PRO A 7 6.93 -1.14 -10.64
CA PRO A 7 6.54 -2.52 -10.44
C PRO A 7 5.33 -2.90 -11.29
N LEU A 8 5.31 -4.14 -11.76
CA LEU A 8 4.19 -4.67 -12.53
C LEU A 8 3.03 -5.01 -11.59
N VAL A 9 1.97 -4.21 -11.64
CA VAL A 9 0.73 -4.46 -10.92
C VAL A 9 -0.35 -4.92 -11.89
N SER A 10 -1.02 -6.04 -11.57
CA SER A 10 -2.19 -6.51 -12.31
C SER A 10 -3.40 -6.64 -11.40
N ILE A 11 -4.57 -6.21 -11.89
CA ILE A 11 -5.85 -6.33 -11.18
C ILE A 11 -6.81 -7.03 -12.13
N ASN A 12 -7.34 -8.20 -11.73
CA ASN A 12 -8.25 -9.02 -12.55
C ASN A 12 -7.70 -9.31 -13.97
N GLY A 13 -6.39 -9.56 -14.08
CA GLY A 13 -5.72 -9.82 -15.36
C GLY A 13 -5.41 -8.58 -16.21
N VAL A 14 -5.78 -7.38 -15.76
CA VAL A 14 -5.45 -6.12 -16.44
C VAL A 14 -4.15 -5.56 -15.86
N GLN A 15 -3.13 -5.42 -16.70
CA GLN A 15 -1.87 -4.77 -16.35
C GLN A 15 -2.07 -3.25 -16.23
N LEU A 16 -1.68 -2.69 -15.09
CA LEU A 16 -1.72 -1.25 -14.88
C LEU A 16 -0.56 -0.56 -15.62
N THR A 17 -0.84 0.64 -16.12
CA THR A 17 0.18 1.56 -16.63
C THR A 17 1.03 2.12 -15.50
N ASN A 18 2.24 2.62 -15.80
CA ASN A 18 3.12 3.25 -14.80
C ASN A 18 2.40 4.34 -13.99
N ALA A 19 1.60 5.19 -14.64
CA ALA A 19 0.84 6.24 -13.95
C ALA A 19 -0.18 5.67 -12.95
N GLN A 20 -0.85 4.57 -13.29
CA GLN A 20 -1.78 3.89 -12.38
C GLN A 20 -1.04 3.19 -11.24
N THR A 21 0.11 2.58 -11.52
CA THR A 21 0.97 1.98 -10.49
C THR A 21 1.47 3.03 -9.49
N VAL A 22 1.90 4.20 -9.97
CA VAL A 22 2.30 5.32 -9.10
C VAL A 22 1.12 5.82 -8.27
N ALA A 23 -0.06 5.99 -8.88
CA ALA A 23 -1.25 6.40 -8.16
C ALA A 23 -1.63 5.41 -7.05
N LEU A 24 -1.52 4.10 -7.32
CA LEU A 24 -1.76 3.06 -6.33
C LEU A 24 -0.75 3.13 -5.18
N ARG A 25 0.54 3.34 -5.47
CA ARG A 25 1.58 3.53 -4.44
C ARG A 25 1.27 4.70 -3.53
N VAL A 26 0.90 5.85 -4.09
CA VAL A 26 0.53 7.03 -3.31
C VAL A 26 -0.69 6.74 -2.43
N ALA A 27 -1.71 6.09 -2.97
CA ALA A 27 -2.91 5.73 -2.21
C ALA A 27 -2.61 4.80 -1.03
N VAL A 28 -1.79 3.77 -1.25
CA VAL A 28 -1.35 2.82 -0.20
C VAL A 28 -0.52 3.53 0.86
N SER A 29 0.45 4.36 0.45
CA SER A 29 1.29 5.13 1.39
C SER A 29 0.48 6.08 2.25
N ASN A 30 -0.45 6.83 1.66
CA ASN A 30 -1.32 7.74 2.40
C ASN A 30 -2.21 6.97 3.40
N TYR A 31 -2.80 5.86 2.97
CA TYR A 31 -3.66 5.07 3.84
C TYR A 31 -2.88 4.41 4.99
N LEU A 32 -1.62 4.03 4.77
CA LEU A 32 -0.74 3.58 5.86
C LEU A 32 -0.54 4.70 6.89
N THR A 33 -0.21 5.92 6.45
CA THR A 33 -0.05 7.08 7.35
C THR A 33 -1.33 7.38 8.12
N ASP A 34 -2.48 7.41 7.43
CA ASP A 34 -3.78 7.66 8.07
C ASP A 34 -4.07 6.63 9.17
N LEU A 35 -3.76 5.35 8.94
CA LEU A 35 -3.97 4.28 9.94
C LEU A 35 -2.93 4.26 11.06
N GLN A 36 -1.74 4.83 10.85
CA GLN A 36 -0.77 5.02 11.93
C GLN A 36 -1.23 6.13 12.89
N ASP A 37 -1.93 7.14 12.36
CA ASP A 37 -2.46 8.26 13.12
C ASP A 37 -3.86 8.00 13.70
N SER A 38 -4.59 7.00 13.19
CA SER A 38 -5.97 6.70 13.57
C SER A 38 -6.32 5.21 13.49
N ASP A 39 -6.91 4.66 14.56
CA ASP A 39 -7.44 3.31 14.57
C ASP A 39 -8.78 3.21 13.81
N LEU A 40 -9.07 2.05 13.21
CA LEU A 40 -10.37 1.75 12.57
C LEU A 40 -11.53 1.58 13.57
N GLY A 41 -11.23 1.66 14.87
CA GLY A 41 -12.19 1.58 15.96
C GLY A 41 -11.49 1.34 17.29
N ASP A 42 -12.01 1.94 18.36
CA ASP A 42 -11.40 1.85 19.70
C ASP A 42 -11.63 0.51 20.40
N ASP A 43 -12.57 -0.30 19.89
CA ASP A 43 -12.87 -1.61 20.42
C ASP A 43 -11.80 -2.66 20.03
N PRO A 44 -11.75 -3.82 20.72
CA PRO A 44 -10.74 -4.84 20.46
C PRO A 44 -10.72 -5.35 19.02
N HIS A 45 -11.88 -5.39 18.34
CA HIS A 45 -11.96 -5.78 16.95
C HIS A 45 -11.37 -4.70 16.05
N GLY A 46 -11.73 -3.42 16.25
CA GLY A 46 -11.15 -2.29 15.52
C GLY A 46 -9.62 -2.27 15.56
N LYS A 47 -9.03 -2.39 16.75
CA LYS A 47 -7.57 -2.46 16.94
C LYS A 47 -6.91 -3.67 16.28
N ALA A 48 -7.57 -4.82 16.33
CA ALA A 48 -7.07 -6.04 15.68
C ALA A 48 -7.04 -5.86 14.15
N VAL A 49 -8.07 -5.26 13.57
CA VAL A 49 -8.15 -4.97 12.14
C VAL A 49 -7.12 -3.91 11.73
N THR A 50 -6.94 -2.82 12.50
CA THR A 50 -5.90 -1.81 12.24
C THR A 50 -4.53 -2.47 12.13
N LYS A 51 -4.16 -3.31 13.11
CA LYS A 51 -2.87 -4.00 13.12
C LYS A 51 -2.67 -4.90 11.90
N LEU A 52 -3.72 -5.60 11.46
CA LEU A 52 -3.68 -6.42 10.25
C LEU A 52 -3.45 -5.58 9.00
N TYR A 53 -4.13 -4.44 8.90
CA TYR A 53 -4.04 -3.55 7.75
C TYR A 53 -2.66 -2.89 7.66
N LEU A 54 -2.15 -2.37 8.78
CA LEU A 54 -0.80 -1.80 8.86
C LEU A 54 0.27 -2.77 8.34
N ALA A 55 0.19 -4.04 8.75
CA ALA A 55 1.14 -5.06 8.29
C ALA A 55 1.06 -5.31 6.78
N ARG A 56 -0.15 -5.45 6.21
CA ARG A 56 -0.32 -5.69 4.77
C ARG A 56 0.06 -4.47 3.92
N LEU A 57 -0.24 -3.26 4.39
CA LEU A 57 0.12 -2.02 3.70
C LEU A 57 1.64 -1.85 3.64
N GLN A 58 2.35 -2.14 4.74
CA GLN A 58 3.81 -2.12 4.78
C GLN A 58 4.43 -3.09 3.77
N GLU A 59 3.94 -4.34 3.71
CA GLU A 59 4.39 -5.34 2.74
C GLU A 59 4.19 -4.86 1.29
N VAL A 60 3.05 -4.23 0.99
CA VAL A 60 2.76 -3.71 -0.35
C VAL A 60 3.70 -2.55 -0.71
N ILE A 61 4.02 -1.65 0.22
CA ILE A 61 4.96 -0.54 -0.02
C ILE A 61 6.36 -1.07 -0.31
N GLU A 62 6.82 -2.08 0.43
CA GLU A 62 8.12 -2.73 0.18
C GLU A 62 8.18 -3.35 -1.21
N LEU A 63 7.13 -4.07 -1.62
CA LEU A 63 7.01 -4.59 -2.98
C LEU A 63 7.02 -3.47 -4.03
N MET A 64 6.41 -2.32 -3.72
CA MET A 64 6.33 -1.21 -4.67
C MET A 64 7.64 -0.46 -4.85
N HIS A 65 8.46 -0.35 -3.81
CA HIS A 65 9.75 0.34 -3.85
C HIS A 65 10.91 -0.56 -4.31
N GLY A 66 10.62 -1.85 -4.53
CA GLY A 66 11.64 -2.87 -4.73
C GLY A 66 12.17 -3.32 -3.38
N ALA A 67 11.91 -4.59 -3.02
CA ALA A 67 12.60 -5.20 -1.90
C ALA A 67 14.11 -5.19 -2.21
N ASN A 68 14.93 -4.63 -1.31
CA ASN A 68 16.39 -4.77 -1.36
C ASN A 68 16.79 -6.25 -1.34
#